data_AF-A0A961T782-F1
#
_entry.id   AF-A0A961T782-F1
#
_cell.length_a   1.000
_cell.length_b   1.000
_cell.length_c   1.000
_cell.angle_alpha   90.00
_cell.angle_beta   90.00
_cell.angle_gamma   90.00
#
_symmetry.space_group_name_H-M   'P 1'
#
loop_
_entity.id
_entity.type
_entity.pdbx_description
1 polymer ?
#
loop_
_entity_poly.entity_id
_entity_poly.type
_entity_poly.pdbx_seq_one_letter_code
_entity_poly.pdbx_strand_id
1 'polypeptide(L)'
;SDGQLDRLYGDSREADAHIVDAVSQVAAERGVAMAVVAYAWVMNRPGITAPLVGISRPELLDDVMAALEIKLSEGELERLEKPYRTKPVAGHT
;
A
#
# COMPACT_ATOMS: atom_id res chain seq x y z
N SER A 1 26.52 -4.00 8.62
CA SER A 1 25.65 -2.96 8.04
C SER A 1 24.79 -3.51 6.92
N ASP A 2 25.38 -4.17 5.91
CA ASP A 2 24.62 -4.61 4.72
C ASP A 2 23.79 -5.89 4.94
N GLY A 3 24.30 -6.86 5.71
CA GLY A 3 23.60 -8.13 5.95
C GLY A 3 22.36 -8.07 6.84
N GLN A 4 22.11 -6.96 7.55
CA GLN A 4 20.88 -6.78 8.35
C GLN A 4 19.73 -6.22 7.52
N LEU A 5 19.99 -5.26 6.63
CA LEU A 5 18.98 -4.74 5.71
C LEU A 5 18.52 -5.81 4.72
N ASP A 6 19.44 -6.65 4.26
CA ASP A 6 19.11 -7.77 3.40
C ASP A 6 18.24 -8.82 4.12
N ARG A 7 18.48 -9.06 5.41
CA ARG A 7 17.66 -9.97 6.23
C ARG A 7 16.26 -9.40 6.56
N LEU A 8 16.12 -8.08 6.63
CA LEU A 8 14.84 -7.41 6.89
C LEU A 8 13.98 -7.26 5.62
N TYR A 9 14.61 -7.06 4.46
CA TYR A 9 13.91 -6.65 3.23
C TYR A 9 14.20 -7.52 2.00
N GLY A 10 15.30 -8.27 1.97
CA GLY A 10 15.76 -9.05 0.82
C GLY A 10 14.76 -10.10 0.37
N ASP A 11 14.21 -10.88 1.30
CA ASP A 11 13.26 -11.97 1.03
C ASP A 11 11.91 -11.49 0.48
N SER A 12 11.60 -10.18 0.55
CA SER A 12 10.30 -9.63 0.15
C SER A 12 10.33 -8.70 -1.07
N ARG A 13 11.49 -8.46 -1.68
CA ARG A 13 11.63 -7.47 -2.78
C ARG A 13 10.77 -7.78 -4.00
N GLU A 14 10.66 -9.04 -4.38
CA GLU A 14 9.85 -9.46 -5.53
C GLU A 14 8.35 -9.24 -5.27
N ALA A 15 7.87 -9.61 -4.09
CA ALA A 15 6.49 -9.35 -3.68
C ALA A 15 6.19 -7.85 -3.59
N ASP A 16 7.11 -7.07 -3.02
CA ASP A 16 7.00 -5.61 -2.93
C ASP A 16 6.92 -4.98 -4.34
N ALA A 17 7.71 -5.45 -5.31
CA ALA A 17 7.64 -4.98 -6.69
C ALA A 17 6.27 -5.27 -7.34
N HIS A 18 5.73 -6.48 -7.15
CA HIS A 18 4.41 -6.81 -7.68
C HIS A 18 3.27 -6.02 -7.01
N ILE A 19 3.39 -5.69 -5.73
CA ILE A 19 2.45 -4.80 -5.04
C ILE A 19 2.51 -3.40 -5.66
N VAL A 20 3.72 -2.86 -5.85
CA VAL A 20 3.93 -1.54 -6.48
C VAL A 20 3.34 -1.50 -7.89
N ASP A 21 3.55 -2.54 -8.69
CA ASP A 21 2.98 -2.65 -10.04
C ASP A 21 1.46 -2.66 -10.03
N ALA A 22 0.84 -3.43 -9.12
CA ALA A 22 -0.62 -3.48 -8.99
C ALA A 22 -1.21 -2.12 -8.62
N VAL A 23 -0.60 -1.43 -7.65
CA VAL A 23 -1.01 -0.07 -7.24
C VAL A 23 -0.84 0.91 -8.39
N SER A 24 0.27 0.84 -9.12
CA SER A 24 0.57 1.72 -10.26
C SER A 24 -0.47 1.58 -11.38
N GLN A 25 -0.86 0.35 -11.72
CA GLN A 25 -1.87 0.12 -12.75
C GLN A 25 -3.25 0.66 -12.35
N VAL A 26 -3.70 0.38 -11.13
CA VAL A 26 -5.00 0.89 -10.64
C VAL A 26 -5.01 2.42 -10.57
N ALA A 27 -3.89 3.03 -10.14
CA ALA A 27 -3.74 4.47 -10.10
C ALA A 27 -3.81 5.09 -11.51
N ALA A 28 -3.13 4.48 -12.49
CA ALA A 28 -3.14 4.92 -13.87
C ALA A 28 -4.53 4.80 -14.52
N GLU A 29 -5.23 3.68 -14.29
CA GLU A 29 -6.60 3.46 -14.80
C GLU A 29 -7.60 4.49 -14.24
N ARG A 30 -7.38 4.95 -13.00
CA ARG A 30 -8.22 5.95 -12.33
C ARG A 30 -7.78 7.39 -12.53
N GLY A 31 -6.57 7.63 -13.06
CA GLY A 31 -6.00 8.96 -13.19
C GLY A 31 -5.71 9.65 -11.85
N VAL A 32 -5.35 8.88 -10.81
CA VAL A 32 -5.05 9.40 -9.46
C VAL A 32 -3.63 9.04 -9.03
N ALA A 33 -3.12 9.66 -7.97
CA ALA A 33 -1.82 9.30 -7.42
C ALA A 33 -1.86 7.91 -6.76
N MET A 34 -0.72 7.20 -6.79
CA MET A 34 -0.58 5.89 -6.12
C MET A 34 -0.89 5.95 -4.62
N ALA A 35 -0.56 7.08 -3.97
CA ALA A 35 -0.87 7.31 -2.56
C ALA A 35 -2.38 7.26 -2.29
N VAL A 36 -3.18 7.86 -3.17
CA VAL A 36 -4.65 7.85 -3.07
C VAL A 36 -5.18 6.41 -3.09
N VAL A 37 -4.68 5.58 -4.01
CA VAL A 37 -5.07 4.15 -4.10
C VAL A 37 -4.67 3.39 -2.84
N ALA A 38 -3.45 3.61 -2.34
CA ALA A 38 -2.96 2.95 -1.13
C ALA A 38 -3.80 3.32 0.09
N TYR A 39 -4.13 4.60 0.28
CA TYR A 39 -5.00 5.05 1.37
C TYR A 39 -6.40 4.47 1.25
N ALA A 40 -7.00 4.51 0.05
CA ALA A 40 -8.31 3.93 -0.21
C ALA A 40 -8.35 2.42 0.11
N TRP A 41 -7.28 1.69 -0.23
CA TRP A 41 -7.17 0.26 0.10
C TRP A 41 -7.16 0.03 1.62
N VAL A 42 -6.31 0.76 2.36
CA VAL A 42 -6.23 0.62 3.83
C VAL A 42 -7.58 0.91 4.50
N MET A 43 -8.28 1.96 4.05
CA MET A 43 -9.59 2.34 4.58
C MET A 43 -10.69 1.30 4.32
N ASN A 44 -10.55 0.48 3.27
CA ASN A 44 -11.51 -0.59 2.94
C ASN A 44 -11.27 -1.89 3.71
N ARG A 45 -10.22 -1.99 4.54
CA ARG A 45 -9.90 -3.23 5.25
C ARG A 45 -10.87 -3.50 6.41
N PRO A 46 -11.37 -4.73 6.56
CA PRO A 46 -12.18 -5.11 7.71
C PRO A 46 -11.45 -4.80 9.03
N GLY A 47 -12.14 -4.13 9.95
CA GLY A 47 -11.60 -3.77 11.27
C GLY A 47 -10.81 -2.45 11.31
N ILE A 48 -10.63 -1.76 10.19
CA ILE A 48 -10.07 -0.41 10.17
C ILE A 48 -11.20 0.62 10.31
N THR A 49 -11.21 1.35 11.44
CA THR A 49 -12.14 2.49 11.63
C THR A 49 -11.62 3.74 10.94
N ALA A 50 -10.33 4.02 11.07
CA ALA A 50 -9.64 5.12 10.40
C ALA A 50 -8.13 4.83 10.35
N PRO A 51 -7.45 5.14 9.23
CA PRO A 51 -5.99 5.04 9.15
C PRO A 51 -5.32 6.16 9.95
N LEU A 52 -4.19 5.84 10.60
CA LEU A 52 -3.31 6.86 11.16
C LEU A 52 -2.40 7.39 10.05
N VAL A 53 -2.54 8.68 9.71
CA VAL A 53 -1.77 9.31 8.64
C VAL A 53 -0.81 10.35 9.21
N GLY A 54 0.49 10.15 9.00
CA GLY A 54 1.52 11.14 9.29
C GLY A 54 1.69 12.09 8.10
N ILE A 55 1.33 13.37 8.27
CA ILE A 55 1.42 14.39 7.22
C ILE A 55 2.67 15.24 7.48
N SER A 56 3.68 15.11 6.62
CA SER A 56 4.89 15.94 6.67
C SER A 56 4.87 17.11 5.69
N ARG A 57 3.92 17.11 4.73
CA ARG A 57 3.73 18.16 3.73
C ARG A 57 2.24 18.30 3.40
N PRO A 58 1.76 19.50 3.04
CA PRO A 58 0.33 19.73 2.77
C PRO A 58 -0.25 18.85 1.66
N GLU A 59 0.52 18.50 0.63
CA GLU A 59 0.02 17.77 -0.53
C GLU A 59 -0.45 16.35 -0.17
N LEU A 60 0.11 15.75 0.90
CA LEU A 60 -0.35 14.47 1.42
C LEU A 60 -1.77 14.56 1.99
N LEU A 61 -2.17 15.72 2.51
CA LEU A 61 -3.54 15.91 2.98
C LEU A 61 -4.51 15.81 1.80
N ASP A 62 -4.18 16.42 0.66
CA ASP A 62 -5.02 16.39 -0.54
C ASP A 62 -5.19 14.95 -1.07
N ASP A 63 -4.10 14.16 -1.08
CA ASP A 63 -4.15 12.74 -1.44
C ASP A 63 -5.05 11.92 -0.51
N VAL A 64 -4.96 12.15 0.81
CA VAL A 64 -5.81 11.49 1.80
C VAL A 64 -7.27 11.88 1.62
N MET A 65 -7.55 13.16 1.38
CA MET A 65 -8.91 13.64 1.14
C MET A 65 -9.49 13.03 -0.15
N ALA A 66 -8.71 12.97 -1.22
CA ALA A 66 -9.12 12.32 -2.46
C ALA A 66 -9.40 10.83 -2.27
N ALA A 67 -8.67 10.14 -1.38
CA ALA A 67 -8.86 8.72 -1.12
C ALA A 67 -10.21 8.40 -0.47
N LEU A 68 -10.78 9.33 0.30
CA LEU A 68 -12.10 9.16 0.94
C LEU A 68 -13.23 9.03 -0.07
N GLU A 69 -13.05 9.60 -1.27
CA GLU A 69 -14.03 9.55 -2.36
C GLU A 69 -13.89 8.29 -3.23
N ILE A 70 -12.85 7.47 -3.01
CA ILE A 70 -12.61 6.26 -3.80
C ILE A 70 -13.22 5.03 -3.14
N LYS A 71 -14.14 4.40 -3.89
CA LYS A 71 -14.55 3.01 -3.67
C LYS A 71 -13.84 2.11 -4.67
N LEU A 72 -12.98 1.24 -4.14
CA LEU A 72 -12.32 0.20 -4.94
C LEU A 72 -13.35 -0.89 -5.25
N SER A 73 -13.40 -1.31 -6.52
CA SER A 73 -14.19 -2.47 -6.94
C SER A 73 -13.58 -3.76 -6.41
N GLU A 74 -14.37 -4.83 -6.38
CA GLU A 74 -13.89 -6.16 -6.00
C GLU A 74 -12.70 -6.61 -6.84
N GLY A 75 -12.72 -6.36 -8.16
CA GLY A 75 -11.62 -6.72 -9.05
C GLY A 75 -10.33 -5.93 -8.79
N GLU A 76 -10.44 -4.67 -8.36
CA GLU A 76 -9.26 -3.89 -7.96
C GLU A 76 -8.71 -4.34 -6.60
N LEU A 77 -9.59 -4.62 -5.64
CA LEU A 77 -9.18 -5.20 -4.36
C LEU A 77 -8.45 -6.53 -4.56
N GLU A 78 -8.98 -7.42 -5.41
CA GLU A 78 -8.35 -8.68 -5.73
C GLU A 78 -6.95 -8.47 -6.36
N ARG A 79 -6.83 -7.53 -7.30
CA ARG A 79 -5.53 -7.19 -7.93
C ARG A 79 -4.51 -6.67 -6.92
N LEU A 80 -4.94 -5.80 -6.01
CA LEU A 80 -4.08 -5.22 -4.98
C LEU A 80 -3.63 -6.25 -3.94
N GLU A 81 -4.46 -7.27 -3.67
CA GLU A 81 -4.22 -8.27 -2.62
C GLU A 81 -3.50 -9.51 -3.12
N LYS A 82 -3.66 -9.89 -4.39
CA LYS A 82 -3.01 -11.06 -5.01
C LYS A 82 -1.48 -11.15 -4.79
N PRO A 83 -0.70 -10.05 -4.90
CA PRO A 83 0.74 -10.11 -4.68
C PRO A 83 1.15 -10.12 -3.20
N TYR A 84 0.22 -9.90 -2.26
CA TYR A 84 0.53 -9.84 -0.83
C TYR A 84 1.12 -11.15 -0.31
N ARG A 85 2.21 -11.03 0.45
CA ARG A 85 2.88 -12.13 1.14
C ARG A 85 3.18 -11.71 2.57
N THR A 86 2.96 -12.61 3.52
CA THR A 86 3.30 -12.38 4.93
C THR A 86 4.82 -12.24 5.07
N LYS A 87 5.29 -11.14 5.66
CA LYS A 87 6.71 -10.95 5.95
C LYS A 87 7.11 -11.80 7.17
N PRO A 88 8.23 -12.55 7.12
CA PRO A 88 8.70 -13.29 8.28
C PRO A 88 9.08 -12.32 9.42
N VAL A 89 8.92 -12.76 10.67
CA VAL A 89 9.35 -11.96 11.83
C VAL A 89 10.86 -11.80 11.76
N ALA A 90 11.31 -10.55 11.71
CA ALA A 90 12.72 -10.23 11.67
C ALA A 90 13.10 -9.43 12.92
N GLY A 91 14.19 -9.83 13.59
CA GLY A 91 14.79 -9.05 14.69
C GLY A 91 14.50 -9.48 16.12
N HIS A 92 13.91 -10.65 16.37
CA HIS A 92 13.75 -11.19 17.73
C HIS A 92 14.14 -12.67 17.78
N THR A 93 15.11 -13.00 18.65
CA THR A 93 15.42 -14.36 19.14
C THR A 93 15.27 -14.34 20.65
#